data_AF-A0A6N2KBE2-F1
#
_entry.id   AF-A0A6N2KBE2-F1
#
_cell.length_a   1.000
_cell.length_b   1.000
_cell.length_c   1.000
_cell.angle_alpha   90.00
_cell.angle_beta   90.00
_cell.angle_gamma   90.00
#
_symmetry.space_group_name_H-M   'P 1'
#
loop_
_entity.id
_entity.type
_entity.pdbx_description
1 polymer ?
#
loop_
_entity_poly.entity_id
_entity_poly.type
_entity_poly.pdbx_seq_one_letter_code
_entity_poly.pdbx_strand_id
1 'polypeptide(L)'
;MATLCRSPSIAVRAINRPGSQLLGANGRDDGPIITPCAKDGINKLSLTGCDARIFCLGVRIVKRRTVQQILNMIPKESEGERFEDALARVCRCVGGTATDNACSDSDLEVVADSFGVNLRCPMSGSRMKVAGRFKPCAHMGCFDLEVFWQCPICLKNYSLENIIVDPYFNRITSKALRGRYNRD
;
A
#
# COMPACT_ATOMS: atom_id res chain seq x y z
N MET A 1 25.31 -10.56 -4.97
CA MET A 1 24.92 -11.55 -3.97
C MET A 1 25.30 -10.93 -2.65
N ALA A 2 24.29 -10.52 -1.90
CA ALA A 2 24.51 -10.01 -0.56
C ALA A 2 24.41 -11.20 0.40
N THR A 3 25.55 -11.64 0.94
CA THR A 3 25.58 -12.74 1.90
C THR A 3 25.94 -12.18 3.25
N LEU A 4 25.08 -12.41 4.24
CA LEU A 4 25.40 -12.17 5.62
C LEU A 4 26.08 -13.43 6.18
N CYS A 5 27.37 -13.35 6.51
CA CYS A 5 28.12 -14.48 7.08
C CYS A 5 28.46 -14.24 8.56
N ARG A 6 28.15 -15.23 9.39
CA ARG A 6 28.65 -15.41 10.77
C ARG A 6 29.79 -16.46 10.77
N SER A 7 30.73 -16.46 11.72
CA SER A 7 31.58 -17.63 12.02
C SER A 7 31.03 -18.46 13.22
N PRO A 8 30.92 -19.81 13.14
CA PRO A 8 31.10 -20.63 11.94
C PRO A 8 29.92 -20.42 10.97
N SER A 9 30.23 -20.49 9.67
CA SER A 9 29.53 -19.96 8.49
C SER A 9 28.05 -20.30 8.33
N ILE A 10 27.17 -19.52 8.95
CA ILE A 10 25.77 -19.41 8.48
C ILE A 10 25.71 -18.26 7.49
N ALA A 11 25.55 -18.61 6.21
CA ALA A 11 25.33 -17.69 5.12
C ALA A 11 23.82 -17.44 4.96
N VAL A 12 23.40 -16.19 5.13
CA VAL A 12 22.00 -15.79 4.89
C VAL A 12 21.94 -14.95 3.62
N ARG A 13 21.04 -15.34 2.71
CA ARG A 13 20.75 -14.56 1.50
C ARG A 13 20.09 -13.25 1.90
N ALA A 14 20.73 -12.12 1.59
CA ALA A 14 20.25 -10.81 2.01
C ALA A 14 19.39 -10.08 0.97
N ILE A 15 19.26 -10.61 -0.26
CA ILE A 15 18.37 -10.08 -1.30
C ILE A 15 17.63 -11.21 -2.03
N ASN A 16 16.33 -11.02 -2.29
CA ASN A 16 15.50 -12.03 -2.97
C ASN A 16 15.50 -11.91 -4.51
N ARG A 17 16.10 -10.85 -5.06
CA ARG A 17 16.21 -10.61 -6.51
C ARG A 17 17.59 -11.04 -7.09
N PRO A 18 17.71 -11.24 -8.41
CA PRO A 18 18.99 -11.35 -9.10
C PRO A 18 19.85 -10.09 -8.95
N GLY A 19 21.18 -10.24 -8.94
CA GLY A 19 22.11 -9.10 -8.76
C GLY A 19 22.05 -8.05 -9.87
N SER A 20 21.60 -8.43 -11.07
CA SER A 20 21.40 -7.52 -12.21
C SER A 20 20.09 -6.74 -12.16
N GLN A 21 19.15 -7.10 -11.27
CA GLN A 21 17.84 -6.46 -11.21
C GLN A 21 17.92 -5.12 -10.47
N LEU A 22 17.41 -4.07 -11.12
CA LEU A 22 17.22 -2.76 -10.49
C LEU A 22 16.29 -2.87 -9.28
N LEU A 23 16.44 -1.92 -8.35
CA LEU A 23 15.53 -1.87 -7.20
C LEU A 23 14.14 -1.49 -7.73
N GLY A 24 13.09 -2.04 -7.13
CA GLY A 24 11.73 -1.59 -7.41
C GLY A 24 11.52 -0.13 -7.02
N ALA A 25 10.35 0.42 -7.30
CA ALA A 25 10.00 1.82 -6.99
C ALA A 25 10.23 2.21 -5.51
N ASN A 26 10.28 1.24 -4.60
CA ASN A 26 10.50 1.44 -3.18
C ASN A 26 11.99 1.70 -2.83
N GLY A 27 12.90 1.50 -3.78
CA GLY A 27 14.34 1.75 -3.62
C GLY A 27 14.98 0.91 -2.51
N ARG A 28 14.37 -0.23 -2.15
CA ARG A 28 14.74 -1.04 -0.99
C ARG A 28 14.62 -2.52 -1.29
N ASP A 29 15.41 -3.29 -0.56
CA ASP A 29 15.34 -4.74 -0.51
C ASP A 29 14.65 -5.21 0.75
N ASP A 30 13.91 -6.31 0.63
CA ASP A 30 13.46 -7.05 1.78
C ASP A 30 14.66 -7.74 2.43
N GLY A 31 15.04 -7.24 3.61
CA GLY A 31 16.11 -7.78 4.40
C GLY A 31 15.74 -9.14 5.04
N PRO A 32 16.73 -10.00 5.30
CA PRO A 32 16.47 -11.29 5.93
C PRO A 32 16.16 -11.13 7.42
N ILE A 33 15.36 -12.05 7.97
CA ILE A 33 15.21 -12.20 9.42
C ILE A 33 16.44 -12.93 9.95
N ILE A 34 17.27 -12.22 10.72
CA ILE A 34 18.54 -12.75 11.24
C ILE A 34 18.45 -13.22 12.69
N THR A 35 17.29 -13.10 13.34
CA THR A 35 17.05 -13.54 14.72
C THR A 35 17.51 -14.99 14.98
N PRO A 36 17.28 -15.98 14.09
CA PRO A 36 17.77 -17.34 14.30
C PRO A 36 19.30 -17.48 14.36
N CYS A 37 20.03 -16.49 13.86
CA CYS A 37 21.50 -16.46 13.86
C CYS A 37 22.10 -15.70 15.06
N ALA A 38 21.28 -14.93 15.77
CA ALA A 38 21.69 -14.13 16.91
C ALA A 38 21.97 -15.01 18.14
N LYS A 39 23.01 -14.68 18.91
CA LYS A 39 23.32 -15.30 20.20
C LYS A 39 23.63 -14.23 21.24
N ASP A 40 23.61 -14.60 22.51
CA ASP A 40 24.03 -13.72 23.60
C ASP A 40 25.49 -13.28 23.40
N GLY A 41 25.76 -12.01 23.70
CA GLY A 41 27.07 -11.38 23.50
C GLY A 41 27.24 -10.71 22.14
N ILE A 42 28.49 -10.65 21.67
CA ILE A 42 28.87 -9.88 20.48
C ILE A 42 28.58 -10.69 19.21
N ASN A 43 27.74 -10.13 18.33
CA ASN A 43 27.42 -10.73 17.03
C ASN A 43 28.15 -9.96 15.92
N LYS A 44 28.94 -10.66 15.10
CA LYS A 44 29.64 -10.09 13.94
C LYS A 44 28.86 -10.35 12.66
N LEU A 45 28.55 -9.27 11.94
CA LEU A 45 27.88 -9.30 10.64
C LEU A 45 28.91 -8.94 9.55
N SER A 46 29.05 -9.82 8.55
CA SER A 46 29.89 -9.54 7.37
C SER A 46 29.00 -9.56 6.13
N LEU A 47 29.07 -8.51 5.32
CA LEU A 47 28.30 -8.36 4.09
C LEU A 47 29.26 -8.39 2.89
N THR A 48 28.99 -9.26 1.94
CA THR A 48 29.59 -9.19 0.59
C THR A 48 28.57 -8.66 -0.39
N GLY A 49 28.97 -8.13 -1.55
CA GLY A 49 28.04 -7.56 -2.54
C GLY A 49 28.54 -7.80 -3.96
N CYS A 50 27.65 -7.74 -4.94
CA CYS A 50 28.03 -7.76 -6.37
C CYS A 50 27.36 -6.64 -7.18
N ASP A 51 26.82 -5.64 -6.47
CA ASP A 51 26.09 -4.53 -7.06
C ASP A 51 26.97 -3.28 -6.97
N ALA A 52 27.10 -2.55 -8.07
CA ALA A 52 27.98 -1.38 -8.15
C ALA A 52 27.38 -0.12 -7.51
N ARG A 53 26.09 -0.14 -7.13
CA ARG A 53 25.42 0.99 -6.49
C ARG A 53 25.86 1.15 -5.03
N ILE A 54 25.63 2.34 -4.48
CA ILE A 54 25.85 2.62 -3.06
C ILE A 54 24.66 2.11 -2.26
N PHE A 55 24.93 1.34 -1.21
CA PHE A 55 23.92 0.84 -0.29
C PHE A 55 24.26 1.25 1.14
N CYS A 56 23.21 1.45 1.95
CA CYS A 56 23.32 1.55 3.39
C CYS A 56 22.72 0.31 4.03
N LEU A 57 23.43 -0.29 5.00
CA LEU A 57 22.92 -1.40 5.80
C LEU A 57 22.36 -0.85 7.12
N GLY A 58 21.19 -1.35 7.52
CA GLY A 58 20.62 -1.09 8.84
C GLY A 58 20.16 -2.37 9.51
N VAL A 59 20.50 -2.54 10.79
CA VAL A 59 19.98 -3.61 11.64
C VAL A 59 18.93 -3.02 12.57
N ARG A 60 17.76 -3.65 12.64
CA ARG A 60 16.63 -3.17 13.44
C ARG A 60 16.05 -4.30 14.28
N ILE A 61 15.77 -4.02 15.53
CA ILE A 61 14.94 -4.88 16.37
C ILE A 61 13.49 -4.52 16.06
N VAL A 62 12.67 -5.51 15.71
CA VAL A 62 11.29 -5.31 15.30
C VAL A 62 10.35 -6.22 16.09
N LYS A 63 9.13 -5.74 16.37
CA LYS A 63 8.06 -6.55 16.93
C LYS A 63 7.16 -7.05 15.80
N ARG A 64 7.15 -8.35 15.54
CA ARG A 64 6.25 -8.96 14.56
C ARG A 64 4.80 -8.77 15.02
N ARG A 65 3.94 -8.31 14.10
CA ARG A 65 2.50 -8.19 14.31
C ARG A 65 1.77 -9.11 13.35
N THR A 66 0.62 -9.64 13.77
CA THR A 66 -0.29 -10.35 12.87
C THR A 66 -1.07 -9.35 12.03
N VAL A 67 -1.64 -9.80 10.90
CA VAL A 67 -2.53 -8.96 10.08
C VAL A 67 -3.67 -8.39 10.93
N GLN A 68 -4.31 -9.22 11.77
CA GLN A 68 -5.36 -8.76 12.67
C GLN A 68 -4.89 -7.66 13.64
N GLN A 69 -3.70 -7.79 14.21
CA GLN A 69 -3.15 -6.76 15.08
C GLN A 69 -2.92 -5.44 14.34
N ILE A 70 -2.51 -5.50 13.07
CA ILE A 70 -2.34 -4.30 12.25
C ILE A 70 -3.71 -3.70 11.87
N LEU A 71 -4.67 -4.53 11.47
CA LEU A 71 -6.04 -4.08 11.17
C LEU A 71 -6.67 -3.37 12.37
N ASN A 72 -6.43 -3.85 13.58
CA ASN A 72 -6.91 -3.22 14.82
C ASN A 72 -6.23 -1.86 15.13
N MET A 73 -5.11 -1.53 14.48
CA MET A 73 -4.46 -0.21 14.61
C MET A 73 -5.02 0.82 13.62
N ILE A 74 -5.74 0.37 12.59
CA ILE A 74 -6.34 1.26 11.60
C ILE A 74 -7.53 1.95 12.27
N PRO A 75 -7.65 3.29 12.18
CA PRO A 75 -8.77 4.02 12.76
C PRO A 75 -10.10 3.52 12.19
N LYS A 76 -11.15 3.58 13.00
CA LYS A 76 -12.50 3.28 12.54
C LYS A 76 -12.92 4.30 11.48
N GLU A 77 -13.94 3.98 10.68
CA GLU A 77 -14.48 4.89 9.64
C GLU A 77 -14.79 6.29 10.19
N SER A 78 -15.36 6.37 11.40
CA SER A 78 -15.70 7.64 12.07
C SER A 78 -14.50 8.47 12.52
N GLU A 79 -13.32 7.87 12.65
CA GLU A 79 -12.06 8.50 13.08
C GLU A 79 -11.18 8.87 11.87
N GLY A 80 -11.60 8.49 10.66
CA GLY A 80 -10.93 8.79 9.40
C GLY A 80 -11.27 10.18 8.87
N GLU A 81 -11.47 10.28 7.56
CA GLU A 81 -11.99 11.50 6.95
C GLU A 81 -13.52 11.54 6.97
N ARG A 82 -14.10 12.72 6.76
CA ARG A 82 -15.56 12.84 6.69
C ARG A 82 -16.09 12.33 5.36
N PHE A 83 -17.36 11.90 5.36
CA PHE A 83 -18.03 11.47 4.13
C PHE A 83 -18.06 12.58 3.07
N GLU A 84 -18.27 13.84 3.49
CA GLU A 84 -18.30 15.00 2.59
C GLU A 84 -16.94 15.21 1.89
N ASP A 85 -15.83 15.02 2.62
CA ASP A 85 -14.47 15.15 2.08
C ASP A 85 -14.16 14.04 1.07
N ALA A 86 -14.57 12.81 1.40
CA ALA A 86 -14.43 11.66 0.51
C ALA A 86 -15.26 11.85 -0.78
N LEU A 87 -16.51 12.31 -0.66
CA LEU A 87 -17.37 12.63 -1.79
C LEU A 87 -16.75 13.74 -2.66
N ALA A 88 -16.31 14.84 -2.06
CA ALA A 88 -15.69 15.94 -2.78
C ALA A 88 -14.45 15.48 -3.55
N ARG A 89 -13.62 14.60 -2.96
CA ARG A 89 -12.49 14.00 -3.67
C ARG A 89 -12.91 13.15 -4.85
N VAL A 90 -13.93 12.29 -4.70
CA VAL A 90 -14.45 11.49 -5.82
C VAL A 90 -14.98 12.40 -6.93
N CYS A 91 -15.76 13.42 -6.60
CA CYS A 91 -16.28 14.40 -7.56
C CYS A 91 -15.15 15.12 -8.32
N ARG A 92 -14.07 15.52 -7.63
CA ARG A 92 -12.90 16.14 -8.28
C ARG A 92 -12.22 15.22 -9.30
N CYS A 93 -12.26 13.90 -9.10
CA CYS A 93 -11.69 12.95 -10.06
C CYS A 93 -12.60 12.68 -11.28
N VAL A 94 -13.87 13.07 -11.21
CA VAL A 94 -14.87 12.85 -12.26
C VAL A 94 -15.06 14.10 -13.12
N GLY A 95 -15.00 15.30 -12.51
CA GLY A 95 -15.30 16.58 -13.17
C GLY A 95 -14.17 17.21 -14.01
N GLY A 96 -13.13 16.45 -14.37
CA GLY A 96 -11.98 17.00 -15.11
C GLY A 96 -11.03 17.82 -14.21
N THR A 97 -9.73 17.71 -14.48
CA THR A 97 -8.65 18.38 -13.74
C THR A 97 -8.66 19.89 -13.96
N ALA A 98 -9.12 20.66 -12.99
CA ALA A 98 -8.87 22.10 -12.93
C ALA A 98 -7.73 22.42 -11.94
N THR A 99 -6.48 22.08 -12.31
CA THR A 99 -5.29 22.80 -11.83
C THR A 99 -4.14 22.63 -12.84
N ASP A 100 -3.91 23.72 -13.59
CA ASP A 100 -2.66 24.23 -14.19
C ASP A 100 -1.84 23.37 -15.16
N ASN A 101 -2.13 23.49 -16.46
CA ASN A 101 -1.16 24.06 -17.39
C ASN A 101 -1.84 24.57 -18.66
N ALA A 102 -1.38 25.73 -19.12
CA ALA A 102 -1.92 26.45 -20.26
C ALA A 102 -1.84 25.65 -21.58
N CYS A 103 -2.81 25.96 -22.46
CA CYS A 103 -2.81 25.78 -23.91
C CYS A 103 -3.27 24.41 -24.44
N SER A 104 -4.58 24.22 -24.58
CA SER A 104 -5.20 23.89 -25.88
C SER A 104 -6.73 23.88 -25.77
N ASP A 105 -7.33 24.72 -26.60
CA ASP A 105 -8.75 24.82 -26.94
C ASP A 105 -9.33 23.45 -27.33
N SER A 106 -10.37 22.99 -26.61
CA SER A 106 -11.36 22.01 -27.06
C SER A 106 -12.44 21.83 -26.00
N ASP A 107 -13.62 22.38 -26.30
CA ASP A 107 -14.91 22.20 -25.63
C ASP A 107 -15.34 20.72 -25.58
N LEU A 108 -14.67 19.90 -24.75
CA LEU A 108 -15.15 18.57 -24.40
C LEU A 108 -15.86 18.65 -23.04
N GLU A 109 -17.04 19.28 -23.03
CA GLU A 109 -17.99 19.15 -21.93
C GLU A 109 -18.54 17.72 -21.93
N VAL A 110 -17.77 16.78 -21.41
CA VAL A 110 -18.26 15.42 -21.14
C VAL A 110 -19.16 15.51 -19.91
N VAL A 111 -20.41 15.89 -20.14
CA VAL A 111 -21.48 15.83 -19.15
C VAL A 111 -21.89 14.37 -19.01
N ALA A 112 -21.19 13.63 -18.16
CA ALA A 112 -21.61 12.29 -17.78
C ALA A 112 -22.65 12.40 -16.67
N ASP A 113 -23.90 12.02 -16.96
CA ASP A 113 -24.98 11.93 -15.96
C ASP A 113 -24.65 10.96 -14.82
N SER A 114 -23.77 9.99 -15.10
CA SER A 114 -23.24 9.05 -14.11
C SER A 114 -21.86 8.55 -14.49
N PHE A 115 -21.09 8.14 -13.49
CA PHE A 115 -19.80 7.50 -13.68
C PHE A 115 -19.78 6.15 -12.95
N GLY A 116 -19.19 5.15 -13.60
CA GLY A 116 -19.00 3.84 -12.99
C GLY A 116 -17.82 3.85 -12.01
N VAL A 117 -17.99 3.22 -10.85
CA VAL A 117 -16.89 2.93 -9.91
C VAL A 117 -16.67 1.44 -9.79
N ASN A 118 -15.40 1.01 -9.71
CA ASN A 118 -15.05 -0.39 -9.51
C ASN A 118 -14.98 -0.70 -8.00
N LEU A 119 -15.81 -1.65 -7.55
CA LEU A 119 -15.83 -2.12 -6.15
C LEU A 119 -14.96 -3.36 -5.93
N ARG A 120 -14.24 -3.83 -6.96
CA ARG A 120 -13.24 -4.89 -6.83
C ARG A 120 -11.92 -4.31 -6.37
N CYS A 121 -11.27 -5.01 -5.44
CA CYS A 121 -9.93 -4.69 -5.01
C CYS A 121 -8.96 -4.90 -6.19
N PRO A 122 -8.11 -3.91 -6.51
CA PRO A 122 -7.15 -4.03 -7.62
C PRO A 122 -6.09 -5.12 -7.39
N MET A 123 -5.83 -5.49 -6.13
CA MET A 123 -4.84 -6.52 -5.78
C MET A 123 -5.40 -7.94 -5.80
N SER A 124 -6.59 -8.16 -5.24
CA SER A 124 -7.16 -9.51 -5.15
C SER A 124 -8.16 -9.84 -6.25
N GLY A 125 -8.62 -8.85 -7.03
CA GLY A 125 -9.71 -9.00 -8.01
C GLY A 125 -11.09 -9.30 -7.39
N SER A 126 -11.13 -9.52 -6.09
CA SER A 126 -12.34 -9.82 -5.31
C SER A 126 -13.06 -8.54 -4.92
N ARG A 127 -14.35 -8.65 -4.64
CA ARG A 127 -15.13 -7.52 -4.12
C ARG A 127 -14.55 -7.06 -2.78
N MET A 128 -14.31 -5.76 -2.64
CA MET A 128 -13.85 -5.21 -1.37
C MET A 128 -14.87 -5.51 -0.27
N LYS A 129 -14.40 -5.94 0.90
CA LYS A 129 -15.21 -6.05 2.12
C LYS A 129 -15.16 -4.75 2.91
N VAL A 130 -13.96 -4.23 3.11
CA VAL A 130 -13.69 -2.95 3.78
C VAL A 130 -12.85 -2.10 2.84
N ALA A 131 -13.42 -0.99 2.38
CA ALA A 131 -12.74 -0.10 1.45
C ALA A 131 -11.69 0.74 2.19
N GLY A 132 -10.43 0.38 1.99
CA GLY A 132 -9.27 1.09 2.51
C GLY A 132 -8.64 2.03 1.50
N ARG A 133 -7.99 3.07 2.00
CA ARG A 133 -7.13 3.97 1.24
C ARG A 133 -6.00 4.50 2.11
N PHE A 134 -5.04 5.15 1.47
CA PHE A 134 -4.14 6.06 2.18
C PHE A 134 -4.69 7.49 2.12
N LYS A 135 -4.72 8.18 3.25
CA LYS A 135 -5.22 9.55 3.38
C LYS A 135 -4.54 10.53 2.40
N PRO A 136 -3.22 10.48 2.14
CA PRO A 136 -2.58 11.39 1.19
C PRO A 136 -2.84 11.06 -0.30
N CYS A 137 -3.49 9.95 -0.62
CA CYS A 137 -3.79 9.63 -2.01
C CYS A 137 -4.80 10.63 -2.60
N ALA A 138 -4.51 11.18 -3.78
CA ALA A 138 -5.42 12.06 -4.50
C ALA A 138 -6.45 11.30 -5.36
N HIS A 139 -6.18 10.05 -5.71
CA HIS A 139 -7.06 9.25 -6.55
C HIS A 139 -8.38 8.88 -5.83
N MET A 140 -9.42 8.63 -6.62
CA MET A 140 -10.71 8.15 -6.10
C MET A 140 -10.66 6.72 -5.55
N GLY A 141 -9.83 5.85 -6.15
CA GLY A 141 -9.91 4.40 -5.91
C GLY A 141 -9.53 3.96 -4.49
N CYS A 142 -10.07 2.81 -4.10
CA CYS A 142 -9.80 2.12 -2.83
C CYS A 142 -9.28 0.70 -3.08
N PHE A 143 -8.82 0.06 -2.02
CA PHE A 143 -8.40 -1.34 -2.01
C PHE A 143 -8.98 -2.05 -0.78
N ASP A 144 -9.05 -3.38 -0.82
CA ASP A 144 -9.46 -4.13 0.36
C ASP A 144 -8.35 -4.09 1.43
N LEU A 145 -8.69 -3.64 2.64
CA LEU A 145 -7.74 -3.49 3.75
C LEU A 145 -7.00 -4.79 4.12
N GLU A 146 -7.54 -5.96 3.80
CA GLU A 146 -6.90 -7.25 4.12
C GLU A 146 -5.69 -7.58 3.22
N VAL A 147 -5.46 -6.85 2.12
CA VAL A 147 -4.66 -7.38 1.00
C VAL A 147 -3.29 -6.71 0.80
N PHE A 148 -3.03 -5.45 1.21
CA PHE A 148 -1.77 -4.80 0.79
C PHE A 148 -1.29 -3.56 1.60
N TRP A 149 0.02 -3.27 1.49
CA TRP A 149 0.75 -2.24 2.28
C TRP A 149 1.48 -1.15 1.46
N GLN A 150 1.56 -1.30 0.15
CA GLN A 150 1.88 -0.20 -0.77
C GLN A 150 0.57 0.22 -1.44
N CYS A 151 0.42 1.46 -1.89
CA CYS A 151 -0.82 1.81 -2.60
C CYS A 151 -0.86 1.10 -3.96
N PRO A 152 -1.85 0.22 -4.23
CA PRO A 152 -1.90 -0.52 -5.49
C PRO A 152 -2.39 0.33 -6.67
N ILE A 153 -2.80 1.57 -6.41
CA ILE A 153 -3.35 2.48 -7.43
C ILE A 153 -2.28 3.47 -7.89
N CYS A 154 -1.61 4.14 -6.96
CA CYS A 154 -0.56 5.13 -7.31
C CYS A 154 0.88 4.65 -7.08
N LEU A 155 1.07 3.42 -6.57
CA LEU A 155 2.37 2.81 -6.28
C LEU A 155 3.25 3.59 -5.29
N LYS A 156 2.72 4.63 -4.64
CA LYS A 156 3.39 5.36 -3.57
C LYS A 156 3.40 4.56 -2.27
N ASN A 157 4.47 4.73 -1.50
CA ASN A 157 4.60 4.19 -0.16
C ASN A 157 4.08 5.20 0.86
N TYR A 158 3.38 4.70 1.85
CA TYR A 158 2.88 5.48 2.97
C TYR A 158 3.11 4.70 4.25
N SER A 159 3.19 5.42 5.38
CA SER A 159 3.20 4.80 6.70
C SER A 159 1.83 4.19 7.04
N LEU A 160 1.82 3.22 7.94
CA LEU A 160 0.59 2.57 8.42
C LEU A 160 -0.44 3.58 8.94
N GLU A 161 0.02 4.64 9.62
CA GLU A 161 -0.81 5.71 10.19
C GLU A 161 -1.60 6.51 9.13
N ASN A 162 -1.21 6.41 7.86
CA ASN A 162 -1.92 7.04 6.76
C ASN A 162 -3.08 6.18 6.24
N ILE A 163 -3.21 4.92 6.68
CA ILE A 163 -4.32 4.06 6.25
C ILE A 163 -5.60 4.49 6.96
N ILE A 164 -6.67 4.66 6.18
CA ILE A 164 -8.02 4.94 6.68
C ILE A 164 -9.04 4.07 5.95
N VAL A 165 -10.20 3.87 6.57
CA VAL A 165 -11.40 3.37 5.89
C VAL A 165 -12.02 4.52 5.11
N ASP A 166 -12.22 4.37 3.80
CA ASP A 166 -12.85 5.39 2.96
C ASP A 166 -14.38 5.38 3.20
N PRO A 167 -14.97 6.42 3.80
CA PRO A 167 -16.38 6.41 4.17
C PRO A 167 -17.32 6.38 2.97
N TYR A 168 -16.88 6.87 1.80
CA TYR A 168 -17.70 6.89 0.59
C TYR A 168 -17.81 5.49 -0.02
N PHE A 169 -16.69 4.85 -0.32
CA PHE A 169 -16.66 3.51 -0.89
C PHE A 169 -17.13 2.45 0.11
N ASN A 170 -16.87 2.62 1.40
CA ASN A 170 -17.33 1.67 2.42
C ASN A 170 -18.86 1.67 2.55
N ARG A 171 -19.49 2.85 2.45
CA ARG A 171 -20.97 2.98 2.42
C ARG A 171 -21.59 2.31 1.19
N ILE A 172 -20.99 2.44 0.01
CA ILE A 172 -21.47 1.77 -1.21
C ILE A 172 -21.31 0.24 -1.08
N THR A 173 -20.14 -0.18 -0.59
CA THR A 173 -19.79 -1.59 -0.43
C THR A 173 -20.77 -2.30 0.50
N SER A 174 -21.10 -1.71 1.65
CA SER A 174 -22.05 -2.25 2.63
C SER A 174 -23.49 -2.31 2.11
N LYS A 175 -23.97 -1.28 1.40
CA LYS A 175 -25.31 -1.28 0.80
C LYS A 175 -25.48 -2.37 -0.25
N ALA A 176 -24.48 -2.57 -1.11
CA ALA A 176 -24.56 -3.58 -2.15
C ALA A 176 -24.30 -5.02 -1.66
N LEU A 177 -23.90 -5.23 -0.39
CA LEU A 177 -24.00 -6.54 0.27
C LEU A 177 -25.44 -6.83 0.72
N ARG A 178 -26.19 -5.83 1.19
CA ARG A 178 -27.59 -6.00 1.65
C ARG A 178 -28.58 -6.28 0.52
N GLY A 179 -28.34 -5.75 -0.68
CA GLY A 179 -29.18 -5.98 -1.86
C GLY A 179 -29.19 -7.42 -2.41
N ARG A 180 -28.44 -8.34 -1.80
CA ARG A 180 -28.49 -9.78 -2.09
C ARG A 180 -29.33 -10.60 -1.10
N TYR A 181 -29.76 -10.02 0.03
CA TYR A 181 -30.54 -10.74 1.05
C TYR A 181 -32.06 -10.51 0.93
N ASN A 182 -32.50 -9.58 0.08
CA ASN A 182 -33.92 -9.28 -0.18
C ASN A 182 -34.38 -9.76 -1.57
N ARG A 183 -33.75 -10.80 -2.10
CA ARG A 183 -34.06 -11.34 -3.44
C ARG A 183 -34.28 -12.86 -3.45
N ASP A 184 -34.66 -13.40 -2.29
CA ASP A 184 -35.14 -14.77 -2.10
C ASP A 184 -36.55 -14.70 -1.49
#